data_AF-A0AAJ7PVS1-F1
#
_entry.id   AF-A0AAJ7PVS1-F1
#
_cell.length_a   1.000
_cell.length_b   1.000
_cell.length_c   1.000
_cell.angle_alpha   90.00
_cell.angle_beta   90.00
_cell.angle_gamma   90.00
#
_symmetry.space_group_name_H-M   'P 1'
#
loop_
_entity.id
_entity.type
_entity.pdbx_description
1 polymer ?
#
loop_
_entity_poly.entity_id
_entity_poly.type
_entity_poly.pdbx_seq_one_letter_code
_entity_poly.pdbx_strand_id
1 'polypeptide(L)'
;MCTLALADNTTHGCFTKQYTTYKIQKDNSETFYPFVFNDIMGLDPQRGVLVDDVKLAFTGHVKEGYVFNPESKLSEGNEFYNKSPTVNDKVHVLVCIVPADTLSSMSDETVQKLRDIRLEASRLGIPQVTVLTKVEEACPEIKRDLKNVYRSIILKEKMEQFSADVGIPMNCIFPVRNYYEEIDLSDDTDALILSALRRIINYGGDFFNRKTV
;
A
#
# COMPACT_ATOMS: atom_id res chain seq x y z
N MET A 1 21.67 6.87 -0.88
CA MET A 1 20.40 7.04 -0.14
C MET A 1 20.73 7.41 1.30
N CYS A 2 20.24 8.53 1.84
CA CYS A 2 20.27 8.73 3.29
C CYS A 2 19.07 7.99 3.87
N THR A 3 19.27 6.76 4.34
CA THR A 3 18.28 6.06 5.14
C THR A 3 18.25 6.73 6.50
N LEU A 4 17.30 7.62 6.73
CA LEU A 4 16.99 8.04 8.09
C LEU A 4 16.44 6.81 8.80
N ALA A 5 16.99 6.48 9.97
CA ALA A 5 16.56 5.35 10.80
C ALA A 5 15.20 5.64 11.46
N LEU A 6 14.17 5.79 10.63
CA LEU A 6 12.80 5.99 11.05
C LEU A 6 12.07 4.65 11.15
N ALA A 7 12.40 3.65 10.33
CA ALA A 7 11.73 2.36 10.37
C ALA A 7 11.98 1.60 11.68
N ASP A 8 10.93 1.00 12.25
CA ASP A 8 11.00 0.18 13.45
C ASP A 8 11.05 -1.31 13.08
N ASN A 9 12.11 -1.99 13.52
CA ASN A 9 12.28 -3.44 13.38
C ASN A 9 11.73 -4.23 14.57
N THR A 10 11.17 -3.56 15.59
CA THR A 10 10.53 -4.21 16.73
C THR A 10 9.06 -4.49 16.45
N THR A 11 8.53 -5.58 17.00
CA THR A 11 7.24 -6.15 16.62
C THR A 11 6.07 -5.70 17.52
N HIS A 12 6.16 -4.53 18.17
CA HIS A 12 5.20 -4.13 19.20
C HIS A 12 3.97 -3.35 18.67
N GLY A 13 3.72 -3.40 17.36
CA GLY A 13 2.52 -2.88 16.70
C GLY A 13 2.82 -2.15 15.40
N CYS A 14 1.83 -1.45 14.84
CA CYS A 14 2.03 -0.66 13.62
C CYS A 14 3.00 0.50 13.88
N PHE A 15 4.04 0.63 13.06
CA PHE A 15 4.97 1.78 13.15
C PHE A 15 4.27 3.09 12.77
N THR A 16 3.66 3.15 11.59
CA THR A 16 2.86 4.30 11.17
C THR A 16 1.63 4.43 12.07
N LYS A 17 1.48 5.61 12.69
CA LYS A 17 0.34 5.96 13.56
C LYS A 17 -0.54 7.08 13.02
N GLN A 18 -0.02 7.84 12.05
CA GLN A 18 -0.61 9.08 11.58
C GLN A 18 -0.91 9.00 10.08
N TYR A 19 -1.95 9.69 9.63
CA TYR A 19 -2.22 9.93 8.22
C TYR A 19 -1.21 10.95 7.69
N THR A 20 -0.32 10.53 6.79
CA THR A 20 0.79 11.37 6.32
C THR A 20 0.88 11.38 4.80
N THR A 21 0.91 12.58 4.22
CA THR A 21 1.02 12.80 2.78
C THR A 21 2.48 13.03 2.36
N TYR A 22 3.00 12.16 1.52
CA TYR A 22 4.31 12.28 0.89
C TYR A 22 4.18 12.82 -0.54
N LYS A 23 4.91 13.90 -0.81
CA LYS A 23 5.03 14.51 -2.14
C LYS A 23 6.40 14.22 -2.72
N ILE A 24 6.46 13.95 -4.03
CA ILE A 24 7.73 13.75 -4.72
C ILE A 24 8.10 15.04 -5.44
N GLN A 25 9.22 15.62 -5.02
CA GLN A 25 9.79 16.82 -5.63
C GLN A 25 10.43 16.48 -6.98
N LYS A 26 10.27 17.36 -7.97
CA LYS A 26 11.02 17.28 -9.23
C LYS A 26 12.39 17.92 -9.00
N ASP A 27 13.45 17.32 -9.54
CA ASP A 27 14.86 17.77 -9.53
C ASP A 27 15.07 19.21 -9.06
N ASN A 28 15.81 19.46 -7.97
CA ASN A 28 16.25 20.79 -7.46
C ASN A 28 15.28 21.99 -7.63
N SER A 29 13.98 21.76 -7.78
CA SER A 29 12.97 22.75 -8.12
C SER A 29 11.94 22.79 -7.01
N GLU A 30 11.31 23.94 -6.77
CA GLU A 30 10.20 24.05 -5.81
C GLU A 30 8.90 23.38 -6.33
N THR A 31 8.98 22.54 -7.37
CA THR A 31 7.83 21.92 -8.02
C THR A 31 7.74 20.43 -7.70
N PHE A 32 6.52 19.90 -7.70
CA PHE A 32 6.21 18.51 -7.36
C PHE A 32 5.61 17.76 -8.55
N TYR A 33 5.75 16.44 -8.57
CA TYR A 33 4.97 15.60 -9.47
C TYR A 33 3.47 15.70 -9.13
N PRO A 34 2.57 15.54 -10.11
CA PRO A 34 1.12 15.72 -9.91
C PRO A 34 0.46 14.49 -9.25
N PHE A 35 1.15 13.85 -8.30
CA PHE A 35 0.62 12.76 -7.50
C PHE A 35 1.29 12.76 -6.12
N VAL A 36 0.61 12.16 -5.15
CA VAL A 36 1.06 12.04 -3.76
C VAL A 36 0.81 10.62 -3.25
N PHE A 37 1.54 10.22 -2.21
CA PHE A 37 1.28 8.99 -1.47
C PHE A 37 0.75 9.35 -0.09
N ASN A 38 -0.37 8.74 0.31
CA ASN A 38 -0.88 8.87 1.67
C ASN A 38 -0.54 7.59 2.43
N ASP A 39 0.38 7.67 3.37
CA ASP A 39 0.68 6.56 4.28
C ASP A 39 -0.32 6.56 5.45
N ILE A 40 -0.71 5.36 5.86
CA ILE A 40 -1.68 5.15 6.94
C ILE A 40 -1.21 4.02 7.86
N MET A 41 -1.80 3.96 9.05
CA MET A 41 -1.55 2.88 9.99
C MET A 41 -1.89 1.51 9.39
N GLY A 42 -1.10 0.48 9.73
CA GLY A 42 -1.26 -0.88 9.21
C GLY A 42 -2.50 -1.62 9.75
N LEU A 43 -2.80 -2.78 9.15
CA LEU A 43 -3.99 -3.60 9.45
C LEU A 43 -3.77 -4.66 10.54
N ASP A 44 -3.05 -4.29 11.61
CA ASP A 44 -2.90 -5.16 12.77
C ASP A 44 -4.30 -5.56 13.34
N PRO A 45 -4.51 -6.83 13.72
CA PRO A 45 -5.80 -7.28 14.26
C PRO A 45 -6.25 -6.47 15.48
N GLN A 46 -5.36 -6.21 16.43
CA GLN A 46 -5.69 -5.68 17.75
C GLN A 46 -5.53 -4.16 17.83
N ARG A 47 -4.52 -3.61 17.15
CA ARG A 47 -4.13 -2.20 17.25
C ARG A 47 -3.86 -1.61 15.87
N GLY A 48 -4.55 -2.05 14.84
CA GLY A 48 -4.45 -1.52 13.48
C GLY A 48 -5.45 -0.41 13.18
N VAL A 49 -5.36 0.12 11.98
CA VAL A 49 -6.35 1.07 11.45
C VAL A 49 -7.72 0.42 11.37
N LEU A 50 -8.76 1.17 11.74
CA LEU A 50 -10.14 0.74 11.55
C LEU A 50 -10.51 0.82 10.07
N VAL A 51 -11.19 -0.22 9.56
CA VAL A 51 -11.67 -0.26 8.18
C VAL A 51 -12.49 1.00 7.86
N ASP A 52 -13.32 1.47 8.78
CA ASP A 52 -14.13 2.67 8.56
C ASP A 52 -13.33 3.97 8.41
N ASP A 53 -12.16 4.08 9.05
CA ASP A 53 -11.26 5.22 8.84
C ASP A 53 -10.59 5.13 7.47
N VAL A 54 -10.30 3.93 6.96
CA VAL A 54 -9.84 3.73 5.57
C VAL A 54 -10.92 4.16 4.58
N LYS A 55 -12.20 3.86 4.85
CA LYS A 55 -13.32 4.34 4.00
C LYS A 55 -13.45 5.87 4.02
N LEU A 56 -13.24 6.50 5.18
CA LEU A 56 -13.19 7.96 5.28
C LEU A 56 -12.01 8.53 4.47
N ALA A 57 -10.84 7.89 4.54
CA ALA A 57 -9.69 8.28 3.73
C ALA A 57 -10.00 8.18 2.23
N PHE A 58 -10.65 7.12 1.76
CA PHE A 58 -11.05 6.98 0.36
C PHE A 58 -11.89 8.14 -0.16
N THR A 59 -12.75 8.67 0.71
CA THR A 59 -13.72 9.71 0.38
C THR A 59 -13.21 11.13 0.71
N GLY A 60 -11.97 11.25 1.20
CA GLY A 60 -11.29 12.51 1.46
C GLY A 60 -11.64 13.17 2.80
N HIS A 61 -12.24 12.41 3.71
CA HIS A 61 -12.71 12.91 5.01
C HIS A 61 -11.64 12.94 6.11
N VAL A 62 -10.43 12.40 5.86
CA VAL A 62 -9.31 12.40 6.82
C VAL A 62 -8.30 13.47 6.43
N LYS A 63 -7.94 14.36 7.36
CA LYS A 63 -6.93 15.40 7.13
C LYS A 63 -5.51 14.92 7.49
N GLU A 64 -4.53 15.57 6.87
CA GLU A 64 -3.11 15.45 7.22
C GLU A 64 -2.91 15.56 8.73
N GLY A 65 -2.13 14.64 9.28
CA GLY A 65 -1.77 14.65 10.69
C GLY A 65 -2.77 13.95 11.62
N TYR A 66 -3.85 13.35 11.12
CA TYR A 66 -4.75 12.57 11.95
C TYR A 66 -4.03 11.35 12.57
N VAL A 67 -4.06 11.22 13.89
CA VAL A 67 -3.54 10.02 14.60
C VAL A 67 -4.67 9.00 14.72
N PHE A 68 -4.48 7.82 14.13
CA PHE A 68 -5.49 6.77 14.09
C PHE A 68 -5.78 6.22 15.48
N ASN A 69 -7.08 6.06 15.79
CA ASN A 69 -7.54 5.44 17.01
C ASN A 69 -8.06 4.02 16.72
N PRO A 70 -7.43 2.96 17.24
CA PRO A 70 -7.88 1.59 17.00
C PRO A 70 -9.21 1.24 17.69
N GLU A 71 -9.69 2.07 18.61
CA GLU A 71 -10.91 1.81 19.39
C GLU A 71 -12.15 2.52 18.83
N SER A 72 -11.97 3.61 18.08
CA SER A 72 -13.09 4.39 17.55
C SER A 72 -12.76 5.11 16.26
N LYS A 73 -13.73 5.09 15.34
CA LYS A 73 -13.68 5.80 14.05
C LYS A 73 -13.58 7.31 14.26
N LEU A 74 -12.87 8.00 13.36
CA LEU A 74 -12.86 9.45 13.24
C LEU A 74 -14.29 10.03 13.15
N SER A 75 -14.63 10.91 14.09
CA SER A 75 -15.95 11.55 14.18
C SER A 75 -16.04 12.85 13.37
N GLU A 76 -17.23 13.19 12.89
CA GLU A 76 -17.46 14.42 12.09
C GLU A 76 -17.21 15.73 12.87
N GLY A 77 -17.25 15.65 14.20
CA GLY A 77 -16.94 16.76 15.11
C GLY A 77 -15.44 16.97 15.36
N ASN A 78 -14.59 16.02 14.98
CA ASN A 78 -13.15 16.09 15.17
C ASN A 78 -12.51 17.12 14.22
N GLU A 79 -11.48 17.84 14.68
CA GLU A 79 -10.79 18.86 13.87
C GLU A 79 -10.11 18.28 12.61
N PHE A 80 -9.68 17.02 12.66
CA PHE A 80 -9.08 16.27 11.56
C PHE A 80 -10.10 15.68 10.59
N TYR A 81 -11.41 15.86 10.84
CA TYR A 81 -12.45 15.49 9.88
C TYR A 81 -12.64 16.60 8.83
N ASN A 82 -12.50 16.24 7.56
CA ASN A 82 -12.78 17.13 6.44
C ASN A 82 -14.26 17.07 6.07
N LYS A 83 -15.04 18.10 6.42
CA LYS A 83 -16.50 18.13 6.20
C LYS A 83 -16.91 18.28 4.74
N SER A 84 -16.02 18.72 3.86
CA SER A 84 -16.36 19.02 2.47
C SER A 84 -15.19 18.65 1.55
N PRO A 85 -14.96 17.34 1.36
CA PRO A 85 -13.84 16.85 0.56
C PRO A 85 -13.96 17.26 -0.90
N THR A 86 -12.85 17.75 -1.44
CA THR A 86 -12.66 18.03 -2.85
C THR A 86 -12.26 16.75 -3.60
N VAL A 87 -12.11 16.82 -4.93
CA VAL A 87 -11.58 15.69 -5.72
C VAL A 87 -10.14 15.37 -5.32
N ASN A 88 -9.33 16.38 -5.00
CA ASN A 88 -7.93 16.21 -4.63
C ASN A 88 -7.74 15.51 -3.28
N ASP A 89 -8.75 15.56 -2.41
CA ASP A 89 -8.71 14.89 -1.11
C ASP A 89 -9.03 13.39 -1.21
N LYS A 90 -9.66 12.95 -2.32
CA LYS A 90 -10.11 11.56 -2.48
C LYS A 90 -8.97 10.65 -2.93
N VAL A 91 -9.06 9.38 -2.56
CA VAL A 91 -8.09 8.38 -3.03
C VAL A 91 -8.40 8.00 -4.47
N HIS A 92 -7.34 7.94 -5.29
CA HIS A 92 -7.41 7.62 -6.72
C HIS A 92 -6.93 6.21 -7.02
N VAL A 93 -6.09 5.62 -6.15
CA VAL A 93 -5.59 4.24 -6.23
C VAL A 93 -5.40 3.72 -4.82
N LEU A 94 -5.88 2.51 -4.53
CA LEU A 94 -5.53 1.78 -3.31
C LEU A 94 -4.27 0.95 -3.57
N VAL A 95 -3.23 1.16 -2.77
CA VAL A 95 -2.01 0.34 -2.80
C VAL A 95 -1.89 -0.42 -1.47
N CYS A 96 -1.96 -1.74 -1.51
CA CYS A 96 -1.77 -2.62 -0.36
C CYS A 96 -0.34 -3.13 -0.34
N ILE A 97 0.41 -2.85 0.73
CA ILE A 97 1.76 -3.38 0.93
C ILE A 97 1.67 -4.64 1.80
N VAL A 98 2.13 -5.77 1.29
CA VAL A 98 2.04 -7.06 1.98
C VAL A 98 3.39 -7.80 1.92
N PRO A 99 3.97 -8.22 3.05
CA PRO A 99 5.15 -9.07 3.03
C PRO A 99 4.83 -10.49 2.52
N ALA A 100 5.62 -11.02 1.60
CA ALA A 100 5.41 -12.34 1.00
C ALA A 100 5.58 -13.48 2.02
N ASP A 101 6.45 -13.29 3.01
CA ASP A 101 6.76 -14.23 4.07
C ASP A 101 5.61 -14.38 5.07
N THR A 102 4.72 -13.40 5.17
CA THR A 102 3.56 -13.42 6.09
C THR A 102 2.28 -13.93 5.46
N LEU A 103 2.23 -14.16 4.14
CA LEU A 103 1.01 -14.61 3.45
C LEU A 103 0.41 -15.88 4.04
N SER A 104 1.24 -16.81 4.50
CA SER A 104 0.81 -18.09 5.06
C SER A 104 0.38 -18.01 6.53
N SER A 105 0.65 -16.89 7.21
CA SER A 105 0.35 -16.67 8.64
C SER A 105 -0.55 -15.47 8.89
N MET A 106 -1.11 -14.88 7.83
CA MET A 106 -2.08 -13.79 7.93
C MET A 106 -3.35 -14.31 8.62
N SER A 107 -3.84 -13.56 9.62
CA SER A 107 -5.06 -13.96 10.33
C SER A 107 -6.29 -13.76 9.46
N ASP A 108 -7.33 -14.57 9.69
CA ASP A 108 -8.64 -14.44 9.04
C ASP A 108 -9.22 -13.03 9.23
N GLU A 109 -8.97 -12.40 10.38
CA GLU A 109 -9.41 -11.03 10.65
C GLU A 109 -8.72 -10.03 9.71
N THR A 110 -7.40 -10.11 9.52
CA THR A 110 -6.68 -9.22 8.59
C THR A 110 -7.12 -9.48 7.15
N VAL A 111 -7.32 -10.75 6.76
CA VAL A 111 -7.87 -11.11 5.43
C VAL A 111 -9.25 -10.48 5.23
N GLN A 112 -10.14 -10.55 6.24
CA GLN A 112 -11.46 -9.95 6.16
C GLN A 112 -11.40 -8.41 6.06
N LYS A 113 -10.53 -7.75 6.84
CA LYS A 113 -10.31 -6.30 6.74
C LYS A 113 -9.85 -5.91 5.32
N LEU A 114 -8.91 -6.65 4.74
CA LEU A 114 -8.45 -6.43 3.36
C LEU A 114 -9.58 -6.61 2.34
N ARG A 115 -10.42 -7.65 2.49
CA ARG A 115 -11.60 -7.87 1.64
C ARG A 115 -12.59 -6.71 1.71
N ASP A 116 -12.91 -6.24 2.91
CA ASP A 116 -13.88 -5.16 3.13
C ASP A 116 -13.38 -3.84 2.54
N ILE A 117 -12.08 -3.53 2.73
CA ILE A 117 -11.42 -2.37 2.13
C ILE A 117 -11.45 -2.47 0.60
N ARG A 118 -11.11 -3.63 0.03
CA ARG A 118 -11.12 -3.86 -1.42
C ARG A 118 -12.53 -3.76 -2.02
N LEU A 119 -13.54 -4.29 -1.32
CA LEU A 119 -14.95 -4.17 -1.71
C LEU A 119 -15.39 -2.72 -1.77
N GLU A 120 -15.04 -1.91 -0.77
CA GLU A 120 -15.36 -0.49 -0.77
C GLU A 120 -14.63 0.26 -1.88
N ALA A 121 -13.35 0.00 -2.08
CA ALA A 121 -12.59 0.58 -3.18
C ALA A 121 -13.25 0.25 -4.54
N SER A 122 -13.70 -0.98 -4.73
CA SER A 122 -14.42 -1.41 -5.94
C SER A 122 -15.75 -0.67 -6.12
N ARG A 123 -16.52 -0.49 -5.03
CA ARG A 123 -17.78 0.28 -5.05
C ARG A 123 -17.56 1.74 -5.46
N LEU A 124 -16.43 2.32 -5.09
CA LEU A 124 -16.02 3.69 -5.44
C LEU A 124 -15.32 3.79 -6.80
N GLY A 125 -15.11 2.65 -7.49
CA GLY A 125 -14.37 2.57 -8.75
C GLY A 125 -12.87 2.84 -8.61
N ILE A 126 -12.32 2.81 -7.39
CA ILE A 126 -10.91 3.05 -7.11
C ILE A 126 -10.11 1.79 -7.50
N PRO A 127 -9.17 1.85 -8.45
CA PRO A 127 -8.31 0.70 -8.78
C PRO A 127 -7.50 0.24 -7.56
N GLN A 128 -7.29 -1.07 -7.44
CA GLN A 128 -6.54 -1.67 -6.34
C GLN A 128 -5.28 -2.37 -6.84
N VAL A 129 -4.18 -2.18 -6.13
CA VAL A 129 -2.87 -2.76 -6.41
C VAL A 129 -2.32 -3.37 -5.14
N THR A 130 -1.73 -4.56 -5.22
CA THR A 130 -0.90 -5.11 -4.14
C THR A 130 0.56 -5.06 -4.55
N VAL A 131 1.41 -4.54 -3.67
CA VAL A 131 2.86 -4.66 -3.77
C VAL A 131 3.30 -5.71 -2.75
N LEU A 132 3.79 -6.83 -3.25
CA LEU A 132 4.22 -7.95 -2.42
C LEU A 132 5.72 -7.83 -2.15
N THR A 133 6.10 -7.49 -0.93
CA THR A 133 7.49 -7.22 -0.52
C THR A 133 8.15 -8.47 0.08
N LYS A 134 9.45 -8.43 0.40
CA LYS A 134 10.21 -9.53 1.04
C LYS A 134 10.07 -10.88 0.31
N VAL A 135 10.01 -10.84 -1.02
CA VAL A 135 9.79 -12.02 -1.87
C VAL A 135 10.91 -13.05 -1.76
N GLU A 136 12.13 -12.59 -1.47
CA GLU A 136 13.33 -13.38 -1.18
C GLU A 136 13.21 -14.19 0.11
N GLU A 137 12.50 -13.69 1.13
CA GLU A 137 12.29 -14.41 2.38
C GLU A 137 11.20 -15.50 2.23
N ALA A 138 10.27 -15.31 1.29
CA ALA A 138 9.24 -16.30 0.99
C ALA A 138 9.73 -17.46 0.11
N CYS A 139 10.83 -17.29 -0.64
CA CYS A 139 11.33 -18.30 -1.57
C CYS A 139 12.87 -18.30 -1.69
N PRO A 140 13.55 -19.40 -1.31
CA PRO A 140 15.02 -19.49 -1.41
C PRO A 140 15.59 -19.32 -2.82
N GLU A 141 14.84 -19.66 -3.87
CA GLU A 141 15.27 -19.49 -5.26
C GLU A 141 15.40 -18.01 -5.65
N ILE A 142 14.51 -17.17 -5.12
CA ILE A 142 14.52 -15.72 -5.32
C ILE A 142 15.65 -15.08 -4.51
N LYS A 143 15.91 -15.60 -3.30
CA LYS A 143 17.06 -15.17 -2.49
C LYS A 143 18.40 -15.42 -3.17
N ARG A 144 18.50 -16.48 -3.98
CA ARG A 144 19.71 -16.79 -4.78
C ARG A 144 19.83 -15.93 -6.03
N ASP A 145 18.71 -15.71 -6.74
CA ASP A 145 18.66 -14.88 -7.94
C ASP A 145 17.27 -14.23 -8.07
N LEU A 146 17.23 -12.90 -7.95
CA LEU A 146 16.00 -12.11 -8.00
C LEU A 146 15.26 -12.25 -9.33
N LYS A 147 15.95 -12.63 -10.41
CA LYS A 147 15.33 -12.88 -11.73
C LYS A 147 14.34 -14.05 -11.71
N ASN A 148 14.38 -14.88 -10.68
CA ASN A 148 13.41 -15.95 -10.47
C ASN A 148 12.08 -15.47 -9.88
N VAL A 149 11.91 -14.17 -9.56
CA VAL A 149 10.68 -13.65 -8.94
C VAL A 149 9.40 -14.01 -9.72
N TYR A 150 9.42 -13.94 -11.05
CA TYR A 150 8.27 -14.33 -11.89
C TYR A 150 8.34 -15.79 -12.40
N ARG A 151 9.38 -16.55 -12.02
CA ARG A 151 9.58 -17.95 -12.42
C ARG A 151 9.31 -18.94 -11.29
N SER A 152 9.42 -18.49 -10.05
CA SER A 152 9.21 -19.28 -8.85
C SER A 152 7.77 -19.77 -8.76
N ILE A 153 7.59 -21.09 -8.79
CA ILE A 153 6.29 -21.75 -8.61
C ILE A 153 5.76 -21.48 -7.19
N ILE A 154 6.64 -21.54 -6.18
CA ILE A 154 6.28 -21.32 -4.78
C ILE A 154 5.70 -19.92 -4.58
N LEU A 155 6.35 -18.87 -5.14
CA LEU A 155 5.83 -17.52 -5.01
C LEU A 155 4.50 -17.36 -5.76
N LYS A 156 4.39 -17.94 -6.95
CA LYS A 156 3.16 -17.90 -7.75
C LYS A 156 1.98 -18.53 -6.99
N GLU A 157 2.14 -19.70 -6.40
CA GLU A 157 1.09 -20.37 -5.63
C GLU A 157 0.66 -19.54 -4.41
N LYS A 158 1.61 -18.94 -3.68
CA LYS A 158 1.31 -18.01 -2.58
C LYS A 158 0.52 -16.79 -3.05
N MET A 159 0.88 -16.22 -4.20
CA MET A 159 0.16 -15.10 -4.80
C MET A 159 -1.25 -15.50 -5.24
N GLU A 160 -1.43 -16.68 -5.85
CA GLU A 160 -2.74 -17.19 -6.27
C GLU A 160 -3.66 -17.43 -5.07
N GLN A 161 -3.13 -18.01 -3.99
CA GLN A 161 -3.86 -18.18 -2.75
C GLN A 161 -4.27 -16.82 -2.16
N PHE A 162 -3.34 -15.87 -2.02
CA PHE A 162 -3.65 -14.53 -1.54
C PHE A 162 -4.69 -13.84 -2.42
N SER A 163 -4.57 -13.96 -3.75
CA SER A 163 -5.52 -13.42 -4.73
C SER A 163 -6.93 -13.98 -4.51
N ALA A 164 -7.05 -15.30 -4.32
CA ALA A 164 -8.31 -15.97 -4.03
C ALA A 164 -8.88 -15.54 -2.67
N ASP A 165 -8.01 -15.34 -1.68
CA ASP A 165 -8.40 -14.92 -0.35
C ASP A 165 -8.89 -13.48 -0.39
N VAL A 166 -8.10 -12.47 -0.75
CA VAL A 166 -8.54 -11.07 -0.64
C VAL A 166 -9.39 -10.59 -1.82
N GLY A 167 -9.42 -11.33 -2.92
CA GLY A 167 -10.16 -10.99 -4.13
C GLY A 167 -9.50 -9.91 -4.99
N ILE A 168 -8.19 -9.70 -4.85
CA ILE A 168 -7.38 -8.83 -5.71
C ILE A 168 -6.85 -9.68 -6.87
N PRO A 169 -7.10 -9.33 -8.14
CA PRO A 169 -6.63 -10.12 -9.28
C PRO A 169 -5.11 -10.28 -9.35
N MET A 170 -4.64 -11.44 -9.82
CA MET A 170 -3.20 -11.76 -9.97
C MET A 170 -2.42 -10.70 -10.77
N ASN A 171 -3.01 -10.15 -11.83
CA ASN A 171 -2.39 -9.10 -12.66
C ASN A 171 -2.32 -7.72 -11.98
N CYS A 172 -2.84 -7.60 -10.75
CA CYS A 172 -2.73 -6.43 -9.88
C CYS A 172 -1.82 -6.68 -8.67
N ILE A 173 -1.14 -7.82 -8.58
CA ILE A 173 -0.19 -8.15 -7.52
C ILE A 173 1.22 -8.10 -8.10
N PHE A 174 2.04 -7.17 -7.62
CA PHE A 174 3.39 -6.93 -8.10
C PHE A 174 4.42 -7.34 -7.03
N PRO A 175 5.16 -8.44 -7.23
CA PRO A 175 6.25 -8.81 -6.34
C PRO A 175 7.45 -7.87 -6.52
N VAL A 176 7.98 -7.40 -5.39
CA VAL A 176 9.15 -6.52 -5.33
C VAL A 176 10.09 -6.96 -4.20
N ARG A 177 11.37 -6.67 -4.36
CA ARG A 177 12.36 -6.71 -3.29
C ARG A 177 12.56 -5.29 -2.77
N ASN A 178 12.65 -5.13 -1.45
CA ASN A 178 12.98 -3.84 -0.84
C ASN A 178 14.49 -3.75 -0.58
N TYR A 179 15.01 -2.53 -0.46
CA TYR A 179 16.34 -2.30 0.09
C TYR A 179 16.25 -2.35 1.62
N TYR A 180 17.05 -3.21 2.25
CA TYR A 180 17.06 -3.33 3.72
C TYR A 180 18.43 -3.64 4.32
N GLU A 181 19.32 -4.30 3.57
CA GLU A 181 20.73 -4.51 3.95
C GLU A 181 21.69 -3.75 3.03
N GLU A 182 21.28 -3.49 1.79
CA GLU A 182 22.09 -2.87 0.77
C GLU A 182 22.21 -1.36 0.97
N ILE A 183 23.41 -0.85 0.73
CA ILE A 183 23.71 0.58 0.76
C ILE A 183 23.58 1.19 -0.65
N ASP A 184 23.94 0.40 -1.65
CA ASP A 184 23.93 0.79 -3.06
C ASP A 184 22.69 0.27 -3.79
N LEU A 185 22.34 0.99 -4.86
CA LEU A 185 21.26 0.61 -5.76
C LEU A 185 21.62 -0.63 -6.59
N SER A 186 20.59 -1.30 -7.08
CA SER A 186 20.72 -2.54 -7.86
C SER A 186 19.67 -2.55 -8.95
N ASP A 187 20.12 -2.68 -10.20
CA ASP A 187 19.26 -2.64 -11.39
C ASP A 187 18.11 -3.66 -11.32
N ASP A 188 18.37 -4.86 -10.81
CA ASP A 188 17.35 -5.91 -10.72
C ASP A 188 16.25 -5.54 -9.69
N THR A 189 16.63 -4.94 -8.56
CA THR A 189 15.68 -4.47 -7.53
C THR A 189 14.91 -3.24 -8.02
N ASP A 190 15.63 -2.26 -8.57
CA ASP A 190 15.05 -1.03 -9.12
C ASP A 190 14.07 -1.33 -10.26
N ALA A 191 14.38 -2.29 -11.12
CA ALA A 191 13.49 -2.71 -12.21
C ALA A 191 12.13 -3.18 -11.68
N LEU A 192 12.09 -3.93 -10.56
CA LEU A 192 10.84 -4.38 -9.95
C LEU A 192 10.06 -3.21 -9.33
N ILE A 193 10.74 -2.36 -8.55
CA ILE A 193 10.14 -1.21 -7.88
C ILE A 193 9.56 -0.22 -8.91
N LEU A 194 10.36 0.15 -9.91
CA LEU A 194 9.96 1.10 -10.95
C LEU A 194 8.84 0.53 -11.84
N SER A 195 8.85 -0.77 -12.11
CA SER A 195 7.76 -1.44 -12.83
C SER A 195 6.44 -1.36 -12.05
N ALA A 196 6.46 -1.65 -10.74
CA ALA A 196 5.28 -1.53 -9.88
C ALA A 196 4.78 -0.08 -9.79
N LEU A 197 5.69 0.87 -9.56
CA LEU A 197 5.37 2.31 -9.50
C LEU A 197 4.73 2.80 -10.80
N ARG A 198 5.29 2.42 -11.95
CA ARG A 198 4.73 2.76 -13.26
C ARG A 198 3.29 2.26 -13.41
N ARG A 199 2.99 1.05 -12.93
CA ARG A 199 1.63 0.48 -12.96
C ARG A 199 0.68 1.24 -12.05
N ILE A 200 1.09 1.58 -10.84
CA ILE A 200 0.30 2.39 -9.89
C ILE A 200 -0.07 3.74 -10.52
N ILE A 201 0.90 4.44 -11.11
CA ILE A 201 0.67 5.74 -11.76
C ILE A 201 -0.30 5.60 -12.95
N ASN A 202 -0.12 4.57 -13.78
CA ASN A 202 -1.03 4.33 -14.91
C ASN A 202 -2.48 4.08 -14.44
N TYR A 203 -2.67 3.28 -13.39
CA TYR A 203 -4.00 3.07 -12.81
C TYR A 203 -4.62 4.35 -12.26
N GLY A 204 -3.83 5.23 -11.65
CA GLY A 204 -4.28 6.56 -11.23
C GLY A 204 -4.73 7.40 -12.42
N GLY A 205 -3.98 7.39 -13.53
CA GLY A 205 -4.37 8.06 -14.77
C GLY A 205 -5.68 7.51 -15.37
N ASP A 206 -5.82 6.18 -15.41
CA ASP A 206 -7.03 5.51 -15.91
C ASP A 206 -8.27 5.85 -15.09
N PHE A 207 -8.14 6.03 -13.77
CA PHE A 207 -9.24 6.44 -12.90
C PHE A 207 -9.83 7.79 -13.30
N PHE A 208 -8.98 8.76 -13.65
CA PHE A 208 -9.44 10.05 -14.15
C PHE A 208 -10.05 9.95 -15.55
N ASN A 209 -9.42 9.19 -16.46
CA ASN A 209 -9.92 9.01 -17.82
C ASN A 209 -11.34 8.39 -17.84
N ARG A 210 -11.63 7.43 -16.96
CA ARG A 210 -12.96 6.81 -16.82
C ARG A 210 -14.04 7.75 -16.29
N LYS A 211 -13.68 8.79 -15.53
CA LYS A 211 -14.62 9.79 -14.98
C LYS A 211 -14.91 10.93 -15.94
N THR A 212 -14.20 11.01 -17.06
CA THR A 212 -14.32 12.10 -18.04
C THR A 212 -15.15 11.70 -19.28
N VAL A 213 -15.76 10.51 -19.25
CA VAL A 213 -16.68 9.97 -20.27
C VAL A 213 -18.06 9.84 -19.65
#